data_AF-A0A800K4Y8-F1
#
_entry.id   AF-A0A800K4Y8-F1
#
_cell.length_a   1.000
_cell.length_b   1.000
_cell.length_c   1.000
_cell.angle_alpha   90.00
_cell.angle_beta   90.00
_cell.angle_gamma   90.00
#
_symmetry.space_group_name_H-M   'P 1'
#
loop_
_entity.id
_entity.type
_entity.pdbx_description
1 polymer ?
#
loop_
_entity_poly.entity_id
_entity_poly.type
_entity_poly.pdbx_seq_one_letter_code
_entity_poly.pdbx_strand_id
1 'polypeptide(L)'
;ETGDLWATENGPQGGDEANIIQPGRNYGWPLASYSREYPGRWVSDTPWLSEFESAEVLWWPSVAPSGMTFYTGEHFPEWRGNLFVGALMVGRVAGTGHLERIAFNRRGQEIRRE
;
A
#
# COMPACT_ATOMS: atom_id res chain seq x y z
N GLU A 1 -1.09 19.78 -4.65
CA GLU A 1 -1.01 18.47 -5.32
C GLU A 1 0.42 18.26 -5.76
N THR A 2 0.97 17.06 -5.59
CA THR A 2 2.36 16.75 -5.98
C THR A 2 2.47 16.33 -7.44
N GLY A 3 1.40 15.76 -8.01
CA GLY A 3 1.38 15.23 -9.38
C GLY A 3 1.96 13.82 -9.49
N ASP A 4 2.30 13.19 -8.36
CA ASP A 4 2.87 11.84 -8.34
C ASP A 4 1.82 10.80 -8.75
N LEU A 5 2.26 9.82 -9.56
CA LEU A 5 1.46 8.65 -9.88
C LEU A 5 1.55 7.65 -8.74
N TRP A 6 0.42 7.14 -8.29
CA TRP A 6 0.37 6.05 -7.31
C TRP A 6 -0.18 4.78 -7.97
N ALA A 7 0.27 3.62 -7.52
CA ALA A 7 -0.35 2.32 -7.83
C ALA A 7 -0.52 1.48 -6.56
N THR A 8 -1.54 0.62 -6.56
CA THR A 8 -1.70 -0.47 -5.58
C THR A 8 -1.36 -1.79 -6.23
N GLU A 9 -0.85 -2.73 -5.44
CA GLU A 9 -0.58 -4.09 -5.89
C GLU A 9 -0.93 -5.12 -4.81
N ASN A 10 -1.17 -6.36 -5.26
CA ASN A 10 -1.53 -7.47 -4.40
C ASN A 10 -0.31 -8.38 -4.24
N GLY A 11 0.09 -8.65 -3.00
CA GLY A 11 1.04 -9.71 -2.69
C GLY A 11 0.34 -11.08 -2.63
N PRO A 12 1.07 -12.20 -2.70
CA PRO A 12 0.45 -13.53 -2.57
C PRO A 12 -0.24 -13.76 -1.21
N GLN A 13 0.48 -14.08 -0.13
CA GLN A 13 -0.05 -14.11 1.23
C GLN A 13 0.59 -13.00 2.08
N GLY A 14 -0.11 -11.88 2.21
CA GLY A 14 0.47 -10.67 2.79
C GLY A 14 1.29 -9.90 1.76
N GLY A 15 1.76 -8.72 2.17
CA GLY A 15 2.66 -7.92 1.35
C GLY A 15 1.96 -7.17 0.22
N ASP A 16 0.70 -6.78 0.42
CA ASP A 16 0.07 -5.85 -0.52
C ASP A 16 0.66 -4.45 -0.29
N GLU A 17 0.74 -3.66 -1.35
CA GLU A 17 1.46 -2.37 -1.29
C GLU A 17 0.69 -1.25 -1.99
N ALA A 18 0.96 -0.02 -1.55
CA ALA A 18 0.73 1.18 -2.35
C ALA A 18 2.05 1.93 -2.53
N ASN A 19 2.35 2.26 -3.79
CA ASN A 19 3.65 2.69 -4.26
C ASN A 19 3.52 4.02 -5.02
N ILE A 20 4.45 4.95 -4.79
CA ILE A 20 4.67 6.08 -5.70
C ILE A 20 5.45 5.58 -6.90
N ILE A 21 4.86 5.71 -8.09
CA ILE A 21 5.41 5.21 -9.33
C ILE A 21 6.35 6.23 -9.97
N GLN A 22 7.61 5.81 -10.11
CA GLN A 22 8.67 6.56 -10.76
C GLN A 22 9.11 5.88 -12.07
N PRO A 23 9.33 6.63 -13.15
CA PRO A 23 9.77 6.06 -14.42
C PRO A 23 11.08 5.26 -14.31
N GLY A 24 11.05 4.01 -14.81
CA GLY A 24 12.23 3.14 -14.90
C GLY A 24 12.72 2.57 -13.56
N ARG A 25 11.98 2.74 -12.47
CA ARG A 25 12.33 2.16 -11.16
C ARG A 25 11.87 0.72 -11.02
N ASN A 26 12.51 0.01 -10.09
CA ASN A 26 12.21 -1.37 -9.74
C ASN A 26 11.72 -1.44 -8.29
N TYR A 27 10.56 -2.07 -8.08
CA TYR A 27 9.87 -2.21 -6.78
C TYR A 27 10.14 -3.57 -6.13
N GLY A 28 11.06 -4.35 -6.68
CA GLY A 28 11.71 -5.46 -6.00
C GLY A 28 11.11 -6.84 -6.21
N TRP A 29 9.81 -6.96 -6.51
CA TRP A 29 9.21 -8.28 -6.75
C TRP A 29 9.87 -9.03 -7.93
N PRO A 30 10.19 -10.35 -7.81
CA PRO A 30 10.10 -11.22 -6.64
C PRO A 30 11.43 -11.35 -5.88
N LEU A 31 12.42 -10.50 -6.13
CA LEU A 31 13.74 -10.54 -5.49
C LEU A 31 13.72 -10.02 -4.05
N ALA A 32 12.81 -9.08 -3.75
CA ALA A 32 12.46 -8.66 -2.40
C ALA A 32 10.93 -8.65 -2.26
N SER A 33 10.41 -9.20 -1.15
CA SER A 33 8.97 -9.20 -0.89
C SER A 33 8.67 -9.48 0.59
N TYR A 34 7.67 -8.78 1.12
CA TYR A 34 7.08 -9.07 2.44
C TYR A 34 6.17 -10.32 2.43
N SER A 35 5.95 -10.92 1.27
CA SER A 35 4.92 -11.93 1.06
C SER A 35 5.42 -13.35 1.30
N ARG A 36 4.48 -14.23 1.65
CA ARG A 36 4.65 -15.68 1.55
C ARG A 36 3.89 -16.21 0.35
N GLU A 37 4.44 -17.21 -0.32
CA GLU A 37 3.74 -18.00 -1.32
C GLU A 37 2.53 -18.70 -0.70
N TYR A 38 1.52 -19.07 -1.50
CA TYR A 38 0.31 -19.68 -0.95
C TYR A 38 0.53 -21.00 -0.15
N PRO A 39 1.52 -21.84 -0.48
CA PRO A 39 1.88 -22.99 0.37
C PRO A 39 2.61 -22.62 1.67
N GLY A 40 3.01 -21.35 1.85
CA GLY A 40 3.59 -20.81 3.08
C GLY A 40 5.11 -20.62 3.07
N ARG A 41 5.85 -20.94 2.00
CA ARG A 41 7.26 -20.53 1.92
C ARG A 41 7.37 -19.02 1.71
N TRP A 42 8.46 -18.38 2.12
CA TRP A 42 8.73 -16.99 1.74
C TRP A 42 8.90 -16.89 0.22
N VAL A 43 8.46 -15.77 -0.37
CA VAL A 43 8.70 -15.48 -1.80
C VAL A 43 10.19 -15.20 -2.01
N SER A 44 10.78 -14.39 -1.12
CA SER A 44 12.14 -13.90 -1.20
C SER A 44 12.86 -14.12 0.13
N ASP A 45 14.18 -14.22 0.11
CA ASP A 45 14.99 -14.36 1.34
C ASP A 45 15.08 -13.05 2.14
N THR A 46 14.68 -11.93 1.54
CA THR A 46 14.68 -10.61 2.17
C THR A 46 13.39 -9.83 1.82
N PRO A 47 12.83 -9.06 2.76
CA PRO A 47 11.67 -8.21 2.48
C PRO A 47 12.01 -6.93 1.70
N TRP A 48 13.26 -6.47 1.74
CA TRP A 48 13.69 -5.26 1.04
C TRP A 48 15.17 -5.35 0.63
N LEU A 49 15.54 -4.53 -0.35
CA LEU A 49 16.91 -4.30 -0.81
C LEU A 49 17.06 -2.81 -1.17
N SER A 50 18.22 -2.22 -0.87
CA SER A 50 18.43 -0.77 -0.99
C SER A 50 18.40 -0.23 -2.42
N GLU A 51 18.59 -1.10 -3.41
CA GLU A 51 18.52 -0.78 -4.83
C GLU A 51 17.09 -0.75 -5.38
N PHE A 52 16.10 -1.18 -4.60
CA PHE A 52 14.69 -1.17 -4.98
C PHE A 52 13.93 -0.08 -4.23
N GLU A 53 12.89 0.44 -4.88
CA GLU A 53 11.98 1.39 -4.24
C GLU A 53 11.16 0.68 -3.16
N SER A 54 10.94 1.36 -2.05
CA SER A 54 10.15 0.84 -0.92
C SER A 54 8.70 1.29 -1.02
N ALA A 55 7.79 0.49 -0.48
CA ALA A 55 6.38 0.84 -0.41
C ALA A 55 6.09 1.96 0.58
N GLU A 56 5.19 2.86 0.18
CA GLU A 56 4.70 3.94 1.05
C GLU A 56 3.63 3.43 2.02
N VAL A 57 2.90 2.41 1.60
CA VAL A 57 1.90 1.71 2.41
C VAL A 57 2.10 0.22 2.20
N LEU A 58 2.22 -0.53 3.30
CA LEU A 58 2.27 -1.98 3.31
C LEU A 58 1.07 -2.55 4.08
N TRP A 59 0.44 -3.60 3.55
CA TRP A 59 -0.52 -4.42 4.28
C TRP A 59 0.01 -5.84 4.46
N TRP A 60 0.24 -6.20 5.72
CA TRP A 60 0.59 -7.55 6.11
C TRP A 60 -0.09 -7.88 7.45
N PRO A 61 -1.18 -8.67 7.46
CA PRO A 61 -1.75 -9.48 6.36
C PRO A 61 -2.45 -8.68 5.24
N SER A 62 -2.63 -9.32 4.07
CA SER A 62 -3.28 -8.73 2.89
C SER A 62 -4.71 -8.26 3.15
N VAL A 63 -5.08 -7.19 2.45
CA VAL A 63 -6.45 -6.66 2.31
C VAL A 63 -6.96 -6.75 0.87
N ALA A 64 -6.11 -7.20 -0.06
CA ALA A 64 -6.34 -7.26 -1.50
C ALA A 64 -6.79 -5.89 -2.06
N PRO A 65 -5.90 -4.87 -2.06
CA PRO A 65 -6.25 -3.53 -2.48
C PRO A 65 -6.64 -3.51 -3.95
N SER A 66 -7.54 -2.57 -4.28
CA SER A 66 -8.11 -2.39 -5.60
C SER A 66 -8.01 -0.91 -6.00
N GLY A 67 -9.12 -0.29 -6.42
CA GLY A 67 -9.16 1.12 -6.77
C GLY A 67 -8.80 2.01 -5.58
N MET A 68 -8.10 3.10 -5.87
CA MET A 68 -7.76 4.11 -4.87
C MET A 68 -8.00 5.53 -5.39
N THR A 69 -8.18 6.47 -4.47
CA THR A 69 -8.29 7.89 -4.81
C THR A 69 -7.86 8.78 -3.65
N PHE A 70 -7.26 9.92 -3.95
CA PHE A 70 -7.05 10.97 -2.97
C PHE A 70 -8.31 11.83 -2.83
N TYR A 71 -8.74 12.08 -1.59
CA TYR A 71 -9.88 12.96 -1.36
C TYR A 71 -9.45 14.42 -1.47
N THR A 72 -10.06 15.15 -2.41
CA THR A 72 -9.79 16.58 -2.68
C THR A 72 -11.01 17.47 -2.44
N GLY A 73 -12.12 16.91 -1.98
CA GLY A 73 -13.37 17.63 -1.77
C GLY A 73 -13.37 18.58 -0.58
N GLU A 74 -14.35 19.47 -0.54
CA GLU A 74 -14.50 20.48 0.52
C GLU A 74 -15.46 20.05 1.64
N HIS A 75 -16.26 19.01 1.42
CA HIS A 75 -17.31 18.58 2.35
C HIS A 75 -16.77 17.94 3.64
N PHE A 76 -15.60 17.30 3.56
CA PHE A 76 -14.89 16.70 4.69
C PHE A 76 -13.46 17.25 4.75
N PRO A 77 -13.24 18.46 5.28
CA PRO A 77 -11.93 19.12 5.27
C PRO A 77 -10.82 18.29 5.92
N GLU A 78 -11.13 17.51 6.96
CA GLU A 78 -10.18 16.64 7.67
C GLU A 78 -9.71 15.43 6.85
N TRP A 79 -10.38 15.13 5.74
CA TRP A 79 -10.01 14.02 4.84
C TRP A 79 -9.19 14.49 3.65
N ARG A 80 -9.04 15.81 3.48
CA ARG A 80 -8.36 16.38 2.32
C ARG A 80 -6.89 15.96 2.28
N GLY A 81 -6.51 15.29 1.21
CA GLY A 81 -5.17 14.72 1.03
C GLY A 81 -5.00 13.31 1.58
N ASN A 82 -6.05 12.72 2.18
CA ASN A 82 -6.02 11.31 2.56
C ASN A 82 -6.24 10.42 1.33
N LEU A 83 -5.57 9.28 1.32
CA LEU A 83 -5.78 8.22 0.34
C LEU A 83 -6.90 7.30 0.82
N PHE A 84 -7.85 7.03 -0.06
CA PHE A 84 -8.88 6.02 0.13
C PHE A 84 -8.57 4.84 -0.77
N VAL A 85 -8.51 3.63 -0.21
CA VAL A 85 -8.21 2.40 -0.95
C VAL A 85 -9.32 1.38 -0.72
N GLY A 86 -9.96 0.94 -1.79
CA GLY A 86 -10.93 -0.16 -1.72
C GLY A 86 -10.22 -1.50 -1.56
N ALA A 87 -10.76 -2.38 -0.73
CA ALA A 87 -10.22 -3.71 -0.45
C ALA A 87 -11.21 -4.81 -0.87
N LEU A 88 -10.70 -5.85 -1.54
CA LEU A 88 -11.50 -6.97 -2.04
C LEU A 88 -11.73 -8.06 -0.99
N MET A 89 -11.05 -7.99 0.15
CA MET A 89 -11.27 -8.89 1.28
C MET A 89 -11.36 -8.14 2.60
N VAL A 90 -11.99 -8.78 3.57
CA VAL A 90 -11.88 -8.38 4.97
C VAL A 90 -10.47 -8.73 5.43
N GLY A 91 -9.76 -7.75 5.97
CA GLY A 91 -8.42 -7.94 6.48
C GLY A 91 -8.42 -8.84 7.71
N ARG A 92 -7.27 -9.47 7.97
CA ARG A 92 -7.11 -10.38 9.13
C ARG A 92 -6.76 -9.66 10.42
N VAL A 93 -6.56 -8.34 10.36
CA VAL A 93 -6.41 -7.48 11.53
C VAL A 93 -7.75 -6.78 11.75
N ALA A 94 -8.20 -6.71 13.01
CA ALA A 94 -9.48 -6.09 13.32
C ALA A 94 -9.47 -4.63 12.84
N GLY A 95 -10.47 -4.28 12.03
CA GLY A 95 -10.57 -2.95 11.43
C GLY A 95 -9.77 -2.75 10.15
N THR A 96 -9.23 -3.81 9.52
CA THR A 96 -8.65 -3.71 8.18
C THR A 96 -9.52 -4.40 7.13
N GLY A 97 -9.43 -3.93 5.89
CA GLY A 97 -10.26 -4.33 4.76
C GLY A 97 -11.43 -3.36 4.51
N HIS A 98 -12.28 -3.68 3.54
CA HIS A 98 -13.37 -2.82 3.06
C HIS A 98 -12.90 -1.53 2.36
N LEU A 99 -12.77 -0.43 3.09
CA LEU A 99 -12.34 0.87 2.59
C LEU A 99 -11.35 1.44 3.59
N GLU A 100 -10.09 1.51 3.18
CA GLU A 100 -9.00 2.02 4.02
C GLU A 100 -8.85 3.53 3.80
N ARG A 101 -8.83 4.31 4.88
CA ARG A 101 -8.53 5.75 4.83
C ARG A 101 -7.17 6.02 5.46
N ILE A 102 -6.21 6.43 4.64
CA ILE A 102 -4.81 6.64 5.03
C ILE A 102 -4.50 8.13 5.04
N ALA A 103 -4.02 8.63 6.17
CA ALA A 103 -3.54 9.99 6.33
C ALA A 103 -2.02 10.03 6.28
N PHE A 104 -1.48 11.01 5.56
CA PHE A 104 -0.04 11.24 5.43
C PHE A 104 0.39 12.53 6.10
N ASN A 105 1.63 12.58 6.59
CA ASN A 105 2.26 13.83 6.97
C ASN A 105 2.77 14.61 5.73
N ARG A 106 3.34 15.79 5.97
CA ARG A 106 3.90 16.64 4.89
C ARG A 106 5.09 16.02 4.13
N ARG A 107 5.67 14.92 4.63
CA ARG A 107 6.76 14.18 3.98
C ARG A 107 6.24 12.96 3.21
N GLY A 108 4.92 12.79 3.09
CA GLY A 108 4.33 11.63 2.41
C GLY A 108 4.30 10.35 3.25
N GLN A 109 4.68 10.42 4.54
CA GLN A 109 4.71 9.23 5.40
C GLN A 109 3.35 9.02 6.05
N GLU A 110 2.90 7.77 6.08
CA GLU A 110 1.68 7.37 6.78
C GLU A 110 1.76 7.75 8.27
N ILE A 111 0.71 8.40 8.77
CA ILE A 111 0.57 8.73 10.20
C ILE A 111 -0.65 8.10 10.85
N ARG A 112 -1.64 7.69 10.05
CA ARG A 112 -2.86 7.03 10.51
C ARG A 112 -3.50 6.26 9.37
N ARG A 113 -4.07 5.11 9.71
CA ARG A 113 -4.91 4.28 8.87
C ARG A 113 -6.10 3.79 9.68
N GLU A 114 -7.24 3.66 9.02
CA GLU A 114 -8.49 3.10 9.55
C GLU A 114 -9.36 2.53 8.42
#